data_AF-A0A139SR52-F1
#
_entry.id   AF-A0A139SR52-F1
#
_cell.length_a   1.000
_cell.length_b   1.000
_cell.length_c   1.000
_cell.angle_alpha   90.00
_cell.angle_beta   90.00
_cell.angle_gamma   90.00
#
_symmetry.space_group_name_H-M   'P 1'
#
loop_
_entity.id
_entity.type
_entity.pdbx_description
1 polymer ?
#
loop_
_entity_poly.entity_id
_entity_poly.type
_entity_poly.pdbx_seq_one_letter_code
_entity_poly.pdbx_strand_id
1 'polypeptide(L)'
;MGGRGERLARAHLKACGYRILAVNWRSPSDRRDEIDLVVLDGEVLVFVEVKTRAAAALVSGRYAVDARKKRALRRSTYAYLRGLRKAPRSVRFDVVEVVLPKPDSGGGTGEPLIRHFKALPLFPKTLRLPGGEGLRGD
;
A
#
# COMPACT_ATOMS: atom_id res chain seq x y z
N MET A 1 -16.45 0.50 -3.34
CA MET A 1 -16.47 1.92 -2.97
C MET A 1 -15.25 2.20 -2.11
N GLY A 2 -14.47 3.23 -2.43
CA GLY A 2 -13.29 3.61 -1.65
C GLY A 2 -13.54 4.89 -0.87
N GLY A 3 -13.13 4.92 0.41
CA GLY A 3 -13.32 6.07 1.29
C GLY A 3 -12.61 7.34 0.79
N ARG A 4 -12.88 8.50 1.42
CA ARG A 4 -12.20 9.78 1.09
C ARG A 4 -10.68 9.64 1.14
N GLY A 5 -10.15 8.90 2.11
CA GLY A 5 -8.71 8.65 2.25
C GLY A 5 -8.11 7.87 1.08
N GLU A 6 -8.74 6.77 0.64
CA GLU A 6 -8.27 6.02 -0.54
C GLU A 6 -8.22 6.87 -1.81
N ARG A 7 -9.24 7.73 -2.02
CA ARG A 7 -9.25 8.63 -3.18
C ARG A 7 -8.09 9.62 -3.14
N LEU A 8 -7.82 10.21 -1.98
CA LEU A 8 -6.70 11.13 -1.78
C LEU A 8 -5.34 10.44 -1.93
N ALA A 9 -5.18 9.24 -1.37
CA ALA A 9 -3.97 8.44 -1.52
C ALA A 9 -3.70 8.10 -3.00
N ARG A 10 -4.73 7.69 -3.75
CA ARG A 10 -4.63 7.42 -5.19
C ARG A 10 -4.26 8.67 -5.98
N ALA A 11 -4.87 9.80 -5.68
CA ALA A 11 -4.56 11.07 -6.35
C ALA A 11 -3.11 11.47 -6.09
N HIS A 12 -2.65 11.37 -4.84
CA HIS A 12 -1.27 11.64 -4.45
C HIS A 12 -0.28 10.73 -5.20
N LEU A 13 -0.49 9.42 -5.19
CA LEU A 13 0.39 8.47 -5.91
C LEU A 13 0.44 8.76 -7.40
N LYS A 14 -0.70 9.05 -8.04
CA LYS A 14 -0.73 9.45 -9.46
C LYS A 14 0.07 10.74 -9.71
N ALA A 15 -0.09 11.75 -8.86
CA ALA A 15 0.65 13.00 -8.95
C ALA A 15 2.16 12.80 -8.77
N CYS A 16 2.56 11.80 -7.97
CA CYS A 16 3.95 11.38 -7.81
C CYS A 16 4.47 10.46 -8.95
N GLY A 17 3.70 10.26 -10.03
CA GLY A 17 4.11 9.48 -11.20
C GLY A 17 3.85 7.97 -11.12
N TYR A 18 3.16 7.50 -10.08
CA TYR A 18 2.84 6.08 -9.96
C TYR A 18 1.68 5.68 -10.88
N ARG A 19 1.80 4.51 -11.51
CA ARG A 19 0.71 3.93 -12.30
C ARG A 19 -0.15 3.00 -11.44
N ILE A 20 -1.44 3.29 -11.31
CA ILE A 20 -2.38 2.45 -10.55
C ILE A 20 -2.72 1.19 -11.36
N LEU A 21 -2.46 0.00 -10.81
CA LEU A 21 -2.79 -1.28 -11.41
C LEU A 21 -4.07 -1.90 -10.84
N ALA A 22 -4.28 -1.78 -9.53
CA ALA A 22 -5.46 -2.30 -8.86
C ALA A 22 -5.83 -1.46 -7.63
N VAL A 23 -7.11 -1.50 -7.28
CA VAL A 23 -7.69 -0.82 -6.12
C VAL A 23 -8.61 -1.79 -5.40
N ASN A 24 -8.46 -1.90 -4.09
CA ASN A 24 -9.18 -2.83 -3.20
C ASN A 24 -9.14 -4.25 -3.78
N TRP A 25 -7.95 -4.67 -4.19
CA TRP A 25 -7.75 -5.98 -4.81
C TRP A 25 -7.92 -7.08 -3.76
N ARG A 26 -8.61 -8.15 -4.14
CA ARG A 26 -8.77 -9.35 -3.32
C ARG A 26 -8.46 -10.56 -4.16
N SER A 27 -7.93 -11.60 -3.52
CA SER A 27 -7.67 -12.87 -4.21
C SER A 27 -8.96 -13.39 -4.86
N PRO A 28 -8.96 -13.73 -6.17
CA PRO A 28 -10.12 -14.33 -6.81
C PRO A 28 -10.53 -15.67 -6.20
N SER A 29 -9.59 -16.40 -5.58
CA SER A 29 -9.81 -17.77 -5.07
C SER A 29 -10.58 -17.83 -3.75
N ASP A 30 -10.33 -16.89 -2.83
CA ASP A 30 -10.90 -16.94 -1.47
C ASP A 30 -11.40 -15.59 -0.94
N ARG A 31 -11.04 -14.48 -1.63
CA ARG A 31 -11.38 -13.09 -1.27
C ARG A 31 -11.05 -12.69 0.18
N ARG A 32 -10.21 -13.47 0.85
CA ARG A 32 -10.01 -13.43 2.31
C ARG A 32 -9.25 -12.20 2.77
N ASP A 33 -8.18 -11.86 2.05
CA ASP A 33 -7.29 -10.76 2.36
C ASP A 33 -7.37 -9.71 1.22
N GLU A 34 -7.29 -8.43 1.59
CA GLU A 34 -7.34 -7.29 0.66
C GLU A 34 -5.96 -6.62 0.55
N ILE A 35 -5.70 -6.03 -0.62
CA ILE A 35 -4.65 -5.06 -0.88
C ILE A 35 -5.33 -3.77 -1.31
N ASP A 36 -5.12 -2.69 -0.55
CA ASP A 36 -5.79 -1.42 -0.82
C ASP A 36 -5.41 -0.88 -2.20
N LEU A 37 -4.10 -0.84 -2.52
CA LEU A 37 -3.64 -0.47 -3.86
C LEU A 37 -2.47 -1.33 -4.32
N VAL A 38 -2.47 -1.65 -5.62
CA VAL A 38 -1.30 -2.15 -6.33
C VAL A 38 -0.91 -1.12 -7.38
N VAL A 39 0.34 -0.70 -7.36
CA VAL A 39 0.85 0.36 -8.25
C VAL A 39 2.21 0.00 -8.83
N LEU A 40 2.63 0.71 -9.87
CA LEU A 40 4.00 0.68 -10.39
C LEU A 40 4.71 2.00 -10.13
N ASP A 41 5.95 1.88 -9.68
CA ASP A 41 6.94 2.94 -9.54
C ASP A 41 8.11 2.62 -10.47
N GLY A 42 8.05 3.12 -11.71
CA GLY A 42 8.85 2.58 -12.81
C GLY A 42 8.58 1.07 -13.00
N GLU A 43 9.63 0.27 -12.83
CA GLU A 43 9.59 -1.21 -12.94
C GLU A 43 9.30 -1.92 -11.61
N VAL A 44 9.15 -1.17 -10.52
CA VAL A 44 8.91 -1.73 -9.18
C VAL A 44 7.42 -1.93 -8.97
N LEU A 45 7.01 -3.17 -8.68
CA LEU A 45 5.64 -3.48 -8.26
C LEU A 45 5.48 -3.14 -6.78
N VAL A 46 4.59 -2.20 -6.46
CA VAL A 46 4.41 -1.70 -5.11
C VAL A 46 3.03 -2.06 -4.59
N PHE A 47 3.00 -2.73 -3.44
CA PHE A 47 1.80 -2.97 -2.66
C PHE A 47 1.67 -1.86 -1.63
N VAL A 48 0.54 -1.13 -1.64
CA VAL A 48 0.34 0.02 -0.77
C VAL A 48 -0.84 -0.23 0.15
N GLU A 49 -0.60 -0.06 1.45
CA GLU A 49 -1.65 0.05 2.46
C GLU A 49 -2.01 1.53 2.67
N VAL A 50 -3.29 1.85 2.67
CA VAL A 50 -3.81 3.19 2.94
C VAL A 50 -4.35 3.27 4.36
N LYS A 51 -3.79 4.18 5.16
CA LYS A 51 -4.26 4.46 6.52
C LYS A 51 -4.93 5.81 6.57
N THR A 52 -6.24 5.83 6.79
CA THR A 52 -6.97 7.07 7.00
C THR A 52 -7.08 7.36 8.49
N ARG A 53 -6.74 8.58 8.91
CA ARG A 53 -6.88 9.04 10.30
C ARG A 53 -7.59 10.39 10.36
N ALA A 54 -8.31 10.63 11.46
CA ALA A 54 -8.74 11.98 11.81
C ALA A 54 -7.56 12.76 12.41
N ALA A 55 -7.53 14.09 12.22
CA ALA A 55 -6.46 14.97 12.73
C ALA A 55 -6.17 14.81 14.23
N ALA A 56 -7.18 14.49 15.04
CA ALA A 56 -7.03 14.28 16.49
C ALA A 56 -6.29 12.97 16.88
N ALA A 57 -5.98 12.08 15.94
CA ALA A 57 -5.38 10.76 16.19
C ALA A 57 -3.88 10.66 15.81
N LEU A 58 -3.18 11.80 15.76
CA LEU A 58 -1.74 11.89 15.46
C LEU A 58 -0.91 11.33 16.62
N VAL A 59 -0.64 10.02 16.60
CA VAL A 59 0.39 9.39 17.44
C VAL A 59 1.61 9.12 16.57
N SER A 60 2.74 9.75 16.90
CA SER A 60 3.95 9.87 16.06
C SER A 60 4.80 8.60 15.89
N GLY A 61 4.39 7.44 16.42
CA GLY A 61 5.29 6.26 16.52
C GLY A 61 4.82 4.93 15.92
N ARG A 62 3.67 4.85 15.24
CA ARG A 62 2.97 3.55 15.04
C ARG A 62 2.76 3.13 13.58
N TYR A 63 3.74 3.29 12.70
CA TYR A 63 3.70 2.66 11.37
C TYR A 63 4.01 1.15 11.40
N ALA A 64 4.17 0.57 12.60
CA ALA A 64 4.26 -0.86 12.79
C ALA A 64 2.95 -1.54 12.36
N VAL A 65 2.98 -2.12 11.15
CA VAL A 65 2.00 -3.12 10.74
C VAL A 65 2.13 -4.28 11.72
N ASP A 66 1.05 -4.61 12.45
CA ASP A 66 1.10 -5.71 13.41
C ASP A 66 1.34 -7.06 12.73
N ALA A 67 1.73 -8.09 13.50
CA ALA A 67 2.05 -9.40 12.95
C ALA A 67 0.87 -10.06 12.20
N ARG A 68 -0.38 -9.80 12.60
CA ARG A 68 -1.58 -10.33 11.93
C ARG A 68 -1.74 -9.69 10.55
N LYS A 69 -1.64 -8.36 10.47
CA LYS A 69 -1.75 -7.61 9.22
C LYS A 69 -0.56 -7.89 8.30
N LYS A 70 0.66 -8.06 8.83
CA LYS A 70 1.83 -8.51 8.03
C LYS A 70 1.56 -9.87 7.38
N ARG A 71 1.00 -10.83 8.13
CA ARG A 71 0.65 -12.16 7.57
C ARG A 71 -0.41 -12.07 6.48
N ALA A 72 -1.46 -11.27 6.70
CA ALA A 72 -2.51 -11.04 5.69
C ALA A 72 -1.95 -10.42 4.40
N LEU A 73 -1.16 -9.35 4.53
CA LEU A 73 -0.54 -8.66 3.40
C LEU A 73 0.44 -9.57 2.64
N ARG A 74 1.21 -10.42 3.34
CA ARG A 74 2.07 -11.41 2.68
C ARG A 74 1.24 -12.38 1.84
N ARG A 75 0.18 -12.96 2.40
CA ARG A 75 -0.69 -13.90 1.66
C ARG A 75 -1.32 -13.25 0.43
N SER A 76 -1.88 -12.04 0.57
CA SER A 76 -2.50 -11.33 -0.54
C SER A 76 -1.47 -10.92 -1.61
N THR A 77 -0.28 -10.50 -1.20
CA THR A 77 0.84 -10.23 -2.12
C THR A 77 1.20 -11.47 -2.93
N TYR A 78 1.42 -12.62 -2.29
CA TYR A 78 1.72 -13.86 -3.02
C TYR A 78 0.58 -14.28 -3.94
N ALA A 79 -0.67 -14.15 -3.50
CA ALA A 79 -1.83 -14.44 -4.33
C ALA A 79 -1.87 -13.56 -5.59
N TYR A 80 -1.59 -12.25 -5.44
CA TYR A 80 -1.48 -11.33 -6.57
C TYR A 80 -0.37 -11.75 -7.53
N LEU A 81 0.83 -12.01 -7.01
CA LEU A 81 2.00 -12.38 -7.80
C LEU A 81 1.79 -13.67 -8.60
N ARG A 82 1.13 -14.68 -8.02
CA ARG A 82 0.78 -15.94 -8.73
C ARG A 82 -0.18 -15.74 -9.89
N GLY A 83 -0.98 -14.68 -9.87
CA GLY A 83 -1.89 -14.34 -10.96
C GLY A 83 -1.23 -13.58 -12.11
N LEU A 84 0.03 -13.15 -11.96
CA LEU A 84 0.75 -12.44 -13.00
C LEU A 84 1.31 -13.41 -14.04
N ARG A 85 1.18 -13.04 -15.32
CA ARG A 85 1.79 -13.79 -16.44
C ARG A 85 3.32 -13.78 -16.39
N LYS A 86 3.91 -12.72 -15.80
CA LYS A 86 5.36 -12.55 -15.66
C LYS A 86 5.67 -12.02 -14.26
N ALA A 87 6.69 -12.60 -13.62
CA ALA A 87 7.16 -12.14 -12.33
C ALA A 87 7.73 -10.69 -12.44
N PRO A 88 7.40 -9.79 -11.49
CA PRO A 88 8.04 -8.48 -11.43
C PRO A 88 9.51 -8.63 -11.02
N ARG A 89 10.37 -7.71 -11.47
CA ARG A 89 11.80 -7.71 -11.11
C ARG A 89 12.03 -7.40 -9.64
N SER A 90 11.20 -6.54 -9.08
CA SER A 90 11.28 -6.12 -7.68
C SER A 90 9.91 -5.81 -7.13
N VAL A 91 9.73 -6.06 -5.83
CA VAL A 91 8.51 -5.77 -5.09
C VAL A 91 8.84 -4.89 -3.90
N ARG A 92 7.99 -3.90 -3.64
CA ARG A 92 8.08 -3.00 -2.48
C ARG A 92 6.75 -2.96 -1.74
N PHE A 93 6.81 -2.69 -0.43
CA PHE A 93 5.63 -2.39 0.37
C PHE A 93 5.72 -0.96 0.90
N ASP A 94 4.67 -0.18 0.64
CA ASP A 94 4.56 1.21 1.05
C ASP A 94 3.31 1.41 1.92
N VAL A 95 3.32 2.47 2.72
CA VAL A 95 2.14 2.94 3.45
C VAL A 95 1.86 4.39 3.06
N VAL A 96 0.62 4.67 2.68
CA VAL A 96 0.14 6.04 2.50
C VAL A 96 -0.80 6.36 3.65
N GLU A 97 -0.41 7.32 4.49
CA GLU A 97 -1.25 7.85 5.53
C GLU A 97 -1.95 9.13 5.06
N VAL A 98 -3.27 9.18 5.23
CA VAL A 98 -4.11 10.34 4.93
C VAL A 98 -4.74 10.83 6.22
N VAL A 99 -4.36 12.03 6.64
CA VAL A 99 -4.91 12.71 7.80
C VAL A 99 -5.97 13.69 7.32
N LEU A 100 -7.22 13.38 7.63
CA LEU A 100 -8.35 14.24 7.30
C LEU A 100 -8.50 15.34 8.37
N PRO A 101 -8.59 16.61 7.95
CA PRO A 101 -8.76 17.71 8.87
C PRO A 101 -10.15 17.67 9.50
N LYS A 102 -10.27 18.19 10.72
CA LYS A 102 -11.57 18.43 11.33
C LYS A 102 -12.23 19.58 10.56
N PRO A 103 -13.54 19.50 10.22
CA PRO A 103 -14.26 20.68 9.78
C PRO A 103 -14.14 21.75 10.86
N ASP A 104 -13.76 22.97 10.48
CA ASP A 104 -13.76 24.11 11.38
C ASP A 104 -15.20 24.58 11.66
N SER A 105 -15.35 25.44 12.67
CA SER A 105 -16.66 25.98 13.08
C SER A 105 -17.34 26.83 12.00
N GLY A 106 -16.62 27.21 10.92
CA GLY A 106 -17.13 27.95 9.77
C GLY A 106 -17.46 27.08 8.56
N GLY A 107 -17.36 25.75 8.67
CA GLY A 107 -17.61 24.83 7.55
C GLY A 107 -16.43 24.67 6.58
N GLY A 108 -15.30 25.34 6.83
CA GLY A 108 -14.05 25.11 6.13
C GLY A 108 -13.49 23.73 6.47
N THR A 109 -13.07 22.99 5.45
CA THR A 109 -12.20 21.83 5.67
C THR A 109 -10.79 22.25 5.31
N GLY A 110 -9.86 22.18 6.26
CA GLY A 110 -8.44 22.38 5.98
C GLY A 110 -7.93 21.43 4.89
N GLU A 111 -6.68 21.61 4.47
CA GLU A 111 -6.08 20.68 3.53
C GLU A 111 -5.75 19.34 4.20
N PRO A 112 -6.03 18.20 3.57
CA PRO A 112 -5.63 16.90 4.09
C PRO A 112 -4.11 16.75 4.02
N LEU A 113 -3.50 16.30 5.11
CA LEU A 113 -2.09 15.95 5.14
C LEU A 113 -1.91 14.52 4.64
N ILE A 114 -1.06 14.34 3.64
CA ILE A 114 -0.72 13.02 3.08
C ILE A 114 0.75 12.74 3.35
N ARG A 115 1.06 11.55 3.90
CA ARG A 115 2.42 11.07 4.13
C ARG A 115 2.62 9.73 3.44
N HIS A 116 3.66 9.61 2.63
CA HIS A 116 4.00 8.39 1.92
C HIS A 116 5.31 7.79 2.46
N PHE A 117 5.19 6.66 3.14
CA PHE A 117 6.31 5.90 3.67
C PHE A 117 6.66 4.79 2.70
N LYS A 118 7.86 4.86 2.11
CA LYS A 118 8.33 3.89 1.12
C LYS A 118 9.12 2.76 1.79
N ALA A 119 9.10 1.58 1.17
CA ALA A 119 9.99 0.46 1.51
C ALA A 119 9.92 0.01 2.98
N LEU A 120 8.72 -0.08 3.56
CA LEU A 120 8.59 -0.64 4.91
C LEU A 120 9.01 -2.13 4.88
N PRO A 121 9.71 -2.61 5.92
CA PRO A 121 10.12 -4.00 6.02
C PRO A 121 8.91 -4.89 6.31
N LEU A 122 8.22 -5.30 5.23
CA LEU A 122 7.14 -6.28 5.25
C LEU A 122 7.67 -7.68 4.92
N PHE A 123 8.64 -7.74 4.01
CA PHE A 123 9.22 -8.99 3.54
C PHE A 123 10.62 -9.18 4.12
N PRO A 124 10.99 -10.41 4.50
CA PRO A 124 12.39 -10.70 4.80
C PRO A 124 13.24 -10.45 3.54
N LYS A 125 14.51 -10.05 3.72
CA LYS A 125 15.45 -9.83 2.60
C LYS A 125 15.61 -11.06 1.69
N THR A 126 15.22 -12.23 2.17
CA THR A 126 15.27 -13.53 1.49
C THR A 126 14.01 -13.84 0.66
N LEU A 127 13.05 -12.92 0.51
CA LEU A 127 11.85 -13.16 -0.29
C LEU A 127 12.23 -13.51 -1.74
N ARG A 128 11.98 -14.77 -2.12
CA ARG A 128 12.04 -15.23 -3.52
C ARG A 128 10.69 -14.92 -4.17
N LEU A 129 10.70 -14.13 -5.24
CA LEU A 129 9.50 -13.89 -6.04
C LEU A 129 9.19 -15.16 -6.85
N PRO A 130 7.92 -15.59 -6.95
CA PRO A 130 7.57 -16.76 -7.72
C PRO A 130 7.96 -16.55 -9.19
N GLY A 131 8.79 -17.44 -9.72
CA GLY A 131 9.32 -17.37 -11.10
C GLY A 131 10.57 -16.51 -11.29
N GLY A 132 11.20 -16.00 -10.21
CA GLY A 132 12.49 -15.32 -10.28
C GLY A 132 13.63 -16.21 -9.81
N GLU A 133 14.65 -16.40 -10.66
CA GLU A 133 15.97 -16.83 -10.20
C GLU A 133 16.41 -15.90 -9.08
N GLY A 134 16.84 -16.47 -7.95
CA GLY A 134 17.11 -15.69 -6.74
C GLY A 134 18.11 -14.58 -7.04
N LEU A 135 17.80 -13.34 -6.63
CA LEU A 135 18.78 -12.26 -6.56
C LEU A 135 19.93 -12.77 -5.68
N ARG A 136 21.03 -13.18 -6.31
CA ARG A 136 22.32 -13.38 -5.67
C ARG A 136 22.84 -11.97 -5.37
N GLY A 137 23.01 -11.68 -4.09
CA GLY A 137 23.95 -10.63 -3.71
C GLY A 137 25.35 -11.22 -3.85
N ASP A 138 26.22 -10.52 -4.55
CA ASP A 138 27.66 -10.59 -4.34
C ASP A 138 28.01 -10.24 -2.88
#